data_AF-A0AAN6Y048-F1
#
_entry.id   AF-A0AAN6Y048-F1
#
_cell.length_a   1.000
_cell.length_b   1.000
_cell.length_c   1.000
_cell.angle_alpha   90.00
_cell.angle_beta   90.00
_cell.angle_gamma   90.00
#
_symmetry.space_group_name_H-M   'P 1'
#
loop_
_entity.id
_entity.type
_entity.pdbx_description
1 polymer ?
#
loop_
_entity_poly.entity_id
_entity_poly.type
_entity_poly.pdbx_seq_one_letter_code
_entity_poly.pdbx_strand_id
1 'polypeptide(L)'
;MPVRVCSTHLAPKDSSLSNPYRDPELEAKELARVFGPEAAAGAFILMGDLNLLPGNTALNTLYAPDAGTTGQFWEADMHWYCTDTFCDGPLQGGDPSHAEGKIDYTFLSRRHFSFADQNVQMVDAGQCDDHACSDHKMFRSEVSLHQSVTPYSTLRNTNSSKCITVTGTANNAKAVQFTCNATSPDYRWRFEHAWWGEYVIRKQNGGSRCLGVPSTSANAQAVQITCNTDDTLQRWMPRQPTADMMRNVGTAQCLAVAGTANNAAVNQKACSASSTQQRWVYP
;
A
#
# COMPACT_ATOMS: atom_id res chain seq x y z
N MET A 1 4.69 14.69 9.09
CA MET A 1 4.72 15.02 7.65
C MET A 1 3.53 15.94 7.38
N PRO A 2 3.68 17.08 6.71
CA PRO A 2 2.53 17.91 6.34
C PRO A 2 1.64 17.17 5.34
N VAL A 3 0.33 17.32 5.46
CA VAL A 3 -0.65 16.85 4.46
C VAL A 3 -1.05 18.01 3.57
N ARG A 4 -1.01 17.81 2.26
CA ARG A 4 -1.55 18.76 1.28
C ARG A 4 -2.97 18.31 0.93
N VAL A 5 -3.88 19.28 0.83
CA VAL A 5 -5.28 19.03 0.51
C VAL A 5 -5.66 19.96 -0.65
N CYS A 6 -6.21 19.38 -1.72
CA CYS A 6 -6.74 20.08 -2.87
C CYS A 6 -8.22 19.71 -3.01
N SER A 7 -9.09 20.72 -3.07
CA SER A 7 -10.50 20.54 -3.41
C SER A 7 -10.74 21.13 -4.80
N THR A 8 -11.45 20.39 -5.65
CA THR A 8 -11.71 20.76 -7.05
C THR A 8 -13.17 20.54 -7.38
N HIS A 9 -13.67 21.29 -8.38
CA HIS A 9 -14.97 21.08 -8.98
C HIS A 9 -14.80 21.21 -10.49
N LEU A 10 -14.82 20.09 -11.21
CA LEU A 10 -14.61 20.09 -12.66
C LEU A 10 -15.85 20.60 -13.37
N ALA A 11 -15.66 21.23 -14.53
CA ALA A 11 -16.80 21.74 -15.29
C ALA A 11 -17.69 20.58 -15.77
N PRO A 12 -19.03 20.70 -15.72
CA PRO A 12 -19.90 19.74 -16.38
C PRO A 12 -19.64 19.78 -17.89
N LYS A 13 -19.79 18.62 -18.55
CA LYS A 13 -19.59 18.52 -20.00
C LYS A 13 -20.60 19.41 -20.73
N ASP A 14 -20.12 20.52 -21.25
CA ASP A 14 -20.92 21.48 -22.00
C ASP A 14 -20.76 21.21 -23.51
N SER A 15 -21.75 20.57 -24.12
CA SER A 15 -21.74 20.26 -25.55
C SER A 15 -21.90 21.51 -26.45
N SER A 16 -22.18 22.68 -25.87
CA SER A 16 -22.49 23.92 -26.60
C SER A 16 -21.32 24.89 -26.74
N LEU A 17 -20.23 24.71 -25.98
CA LEU A 17 -19.10 25.64 -25.99
C LEU A 17 -17.91 25.11 -26.78
N SER A 18 -17.34 25.97 -27.61
CA SER A 18 -16.05 25.75 -28.30
C SER A 18 -14.84 25.80 -27.36
N ASN A 19 -15.06 25.85 -26.04
CA ASN A 19 -13.99 25.96 -25.06
C ASN A 19 -13.52 24.55 -24.63
N PRO A 20 -12.35 24.09 -25.07
CA PRO A 20 -11.84 22.77 -24.69
C PRO A 20 -11.54 22.65 -23.20
N TYR A 21 -11.53 23.76 -22.45
CA TYR A 21 -11.36 23.80 -20.99
C TYR A 21 -12.68 23.68 -20.21
N ARG A 22 -13.75 23.16 -20.82
CA ARG A 22 -14.98 22.72 -20.14
C ARG A 22 -15.29 21.25 -20.45
N ASP A 23 -14.23 20.45 -20.50
CA ASP A 23 -14.31 19.02 -20.67
C ASP A 23 -13.76 18.35 -19.41
N PRO A 24 -14.61 17.75 -18.56
CA PRO A 24 -14.16 17.14 -17.31
C PRO A 24 -13.16 16.00 -17.55
N GLU A 25 -13.16 15.36 -18.72
CA GLU A 25 -12.17 14.34 -19.06
C GLU A 25 -10.77 14.92 -19.28
N LEU A 26 -10.66 16.13 -19.84
CA LEU A 26 -9.39 16.83 -20.01
C LEU A 26 -8.91 17.43 -18.69
N GLU A 27 -9.83 17.98 -17.90
CA GLU A 27 -9.53 18.54 -16.59
C GLU A 27 -9.04 17.45 -15.62
N ALA A 28 -9.63 16.26 -15.60
CA ALA A 28 -9.16 15.14 -14.79
C ALA A 28 -7.72 14.69 -15.15
N LYS A 29 -7.39 14.66 -16.45
CA LYS A 29 -6.02 14.39 -16.92
C LYS A 29 -5.04 15.48 -16.48
N GLU A 30 -5.51 16.73 -16.47
CA GLU A 30 -4.70 17.86 -16.02
C GLU A 30 -4.45 17.82 -14.51
N LEU A 31 -5.45 17.45 -13.70
CA LEU A 31 -5.26 17.18 -12.27
C LEU A 31 -4.17 16.13 -12.05
N ALA A 32 -4.19 15.02 -12.79
CA ALA A 32 -3.16 13.98 -12.71
C ALA A 32 -1.76 14.52 -13.08
N ARG A 33 -1.67 15.35 -14.13
CA ARG A 33 -0.41 15.97 -14.59
C ARG A 33 0.16 16.95 -13.56
N VAL A 34 -0.69 17.79 -12.97
CA VAL A 34 -0.30 18.86 -12.04
C VAL A 34 -0.01 18.28 -10.65
N PHE A 35 -0.92 17.48 -10.10
CA PHE A 35 -0.85 17.02 -8.71
C PHE A 35 -0.23 15.62 -8.55
N GLY A 36 -0.08 14.85 -9.63
CA GLY A 36 0.58 13.53 -9.59
C GLY A 36 2.00 13.57 -9.01
N PRO A 37 2.89 14.49 -9.44
CA PRO A 37 4.22 14.64 -8.85
C PRO A 37 4.19 15.00 -7.35
N GLU A 38 3.23 15.81 -6.92
CA GLU A 38 3.07 16.17 -5.50
C GLU A 38 2.61 14.98 -4.66
N ALA A 39 1.62 14.24 -5.15
CA ALA A 39 1.14 13.00 -4.52
C ALA A 39 2.23 11.92 -4.45
N ALA A 40 3.15 11.90 -5.41
CA ALA A 40 4.32 11.03 -5.36
C ALA A 40 5.35 11.47 -4.29
N ALA A 41 5.44 12.76 -4.00
CA ALA A 41 6.46 13.34 -3.12
C ALA A 41 6.05 13.45 -1.64
N GLY A 42 4.74 13.49 -1.34
CA GLY A 42 4.25 13.65 0.03
C GLY A 42 2.77 13.29 0.21
N ALA A 43 2.31 13.29 1.47
CA ALA A 43 0.91 13.03 1.79
C ALA A 43 0.01 14.07 1.13
N PHE A 44 -0.84 13.62 0.20
CA PHE A 44 -1.73 14.46 -0.60
C PHE A 44 -3.15 13.90 -0.62
N ILE A 45 -4.14 14.76 -0.46
CA ILE A 45 -5.57 14.48 -0.60
C ILE A 45 -6.10 15.37 -1.73
N LEU A 46 -6.72 14.77 -2.74
CA LEU A 46 -7.46 15.46 -3.81
C LEU A 46 -8.93 15.11 -3.62
N MET A 47 -9.85 16.08 -3.58
CA MET A 47 -11.26 15.79 -3.36
C MET A 47 -12.20 16.72 -4.12
N GLY A 48 -13.44 16.29 -4.30
CA GLY A 48 -14.54 17.11 -4.83
C GLY A 48 -15.25 16.49 -6.03
N ASP A 49 -16.11 17.30 -6.66
CA ASP A 49 -16.93 16.88 -7.79
C ASP A 49 -16.10 16.87 -9.08
N LEU A 50 -15.92 15.69 -9.67
CA LEU A 50 -15.21 15.57 -10.94
C LEU A 50 -16.15 15.65 -12.15
N ASN A 51 -17.47 15.70 -11.97
CA ASN A 51 -18.46 15.65 -13.04
C ASN A 51 -18.22 14.50 -14.03
N LEU A 52 -17.67 13.38 -13.53
CA LEU A 52 -17.42 12.15 -14.26
C LEU A 52 -18.14 10.99 -13.54
N LEU A 53 -18.70 10.08 -14.32
CA LEU A 53 -19.29 8.85 -13.79
C LEU A 53 -18.19 7.83 -13.43
N PRO A 54 -18.45 6.93 -12.48
CA PRO A 54 -17.59 5.77 -12.23
C PRO A 54 -17.31 4.98 -13.51
N GLY A 55 -16.07 4.53 -13.67
CA GLY A 55 -15.62 3.81 -14.87
C GLY A 55 -15.30 4.69 -16.08
N ASN A 56 -15.43 6.03 -15.99
CA ASN A 56 -14.92 6.91 -17.04
C ASN A 56 -13.40 6.77 -17.16
N THR A 57 -12.93 6.44 -18.37
CA THR A 57 -11.51 6.17 -18.62
C THR A 57 -10.57 7.35 -18.36
N ALA A 58 -11.05 8.59 -18.31
CA ALA A 58 -10.23 9.75 -17.92
C ALA A 58 -9.78 9.66 -16.46
N LEU A 59 -10.61 9.10 -15.57
CA LEU A 59 -10.27 8.89 -14.17
C LEU A 59 -9.10 7.92 -14.01
N ASN A 60 -8.86 7.01 -14.97
CA ASN A 60 -7.70 6.12 -14.97
C ASN A 60 -6.37 6.88 -14.84
N THR A 61 -6.31 8.15 -15.28
CA THR A 61 -5.09 8.94 -15.13
C THR A 61 -4.81 9.37 -13.69
N LEU A 62 -5.82 9.39 -12.82
CA LEU A 62 -5.70 9.68 -11.39
C LEU A 62 -5.35 8.42 -10.60
N TYR A 63 -6.01 7.30 -10.89
CA TYR A 63 -5.81 6.04 -10.17
C TYR A 63 -4.38 5.51 -10.26
N ALA A 64 -3.94 4.86 -9.20
CA ALA A 64 -2.62 4.26 -9.15
C ALA A 64 -2.50 2.98 -10.01
N PRO A 65 -1.28 2.58 -10.43
CA PRO A 65 -1.03 1.43 -11.28
C PRO A 65 -1.71 0.12 -10.92
N ASP A 66 -1.89 -0.21 -9.65
CA ASP A 66 -2.50 -1.49 -9.28
C ASP A 66 -4.02 -1.50 -9.49
N ALA A 67 -4.63 -0.35 -9.80
CA ALA A 67 -5.96 -0.26 -10.40
C ALA A 67 -5.93 -0.51 -11.94
N GLY A 68 -4.79 -0.91 -12.50
CA GLY A 68 -4.57 -1.13 -13.93
C GLY A 68 -4.19 0.13 -14.74
N THR A 69 -3.62 1.15 -14.10
CA THR A 69 -3.51 2.51 -14.68
C THR A 69 -2.12 3.17 -14.47
N THR A 70 -1.98 4.52 -14.53
CA THR A 70 -0.67 5.22 -14.47
C THR A 70 -0.59 6.37 -13.48
N GLY A 71 -1.67 6.70 -12.78
CA GLY A 71 -1.75 7.79 -11.82
C GLY A 71 -1.10 7.51 -10.46
N GLN A 72 -1.47 8.30 -9.44
CA GLN A 72 -0.81 8.27 -8.12
C GLN A 72 -1.79 8.22 -6.94
N PHE A 73 -3.09 8.18 -7.20
CA PHE A 73 -4.12 8.27 -6.19
C PHE A 73 -4.87 6.94 -5.99
N TRP A 74 -5.36 6.76 -4.77
CA TRP A 74 -6.41 5.80 -4.43
C TRP A 74 -7.69 6.58 -4.13
N GLU A 75 -8.82 6.10 -4.61
CA GLU A 75 -10.11 6.60 -4.15
C GLU A 75 -10.40 6.06 -2.75
N ALA A 76 -10.99 6.87 -1.87
CA ALA A 76 -11.13 6.57 -0.46
C ALA A 76 -12.19 5.49 -0.16
N ASP A 77 -13.17 5.35 -1.05
CA ASP A 77 -14.25 4.37 -1.04
C ASP A 77 -14.05 3.25 -2.07
N MET A 78 -12.85 3.18 -2.64
CA MET A 78 -12.44 2.09 -3.49
C MET A 78 -12.64 0.77 -2.72
N HIS A 79 -13.24 -0.23 -3.35
CA HIS A 79 -13.51 -1.52 -2.70
C HIS A 79 -12.67 -2.63 -3.33
N TRP A 80 -12.09 -3.49 -2.49
CA TRP A 80 -11.55 -4.77 -2.94
C TRP A 80 -12.67 -5.80 -2.95
N TYR A 81 -13.14 -6.17 -4.14
CA TYR A 81 -13.91 -7.41 -4.28
C TYR A 81 -12.95 -8.59 -4.19
N CYS A 82 -12.78 -9.10 -2.98
CA CYS A 82 -12.17 -10.41 -2.77
C CYS A 82 -13.28 -11.46 -2.79
N THR A 83 -13.27 -12.32 -3.80
CA THR A 83 -13.93 -13.62 -3.69
C THR A 83 -13.02 -14.56 -2.89
N ASP A 84 -13.57 -15.64 -2.33
CA ASP A 84 -12.86 -16.64 -1.51
C ASP A 84 -11.57 -17.19 -2.17
N THR A 85 -11.41 -16.99 -3.48
CA THR A 85 -10.35 -17.59 -4.30
C THR A 85 -9.45 -16.57 -5.02
N PHE A 86 -9.87 -15.30 -5.20
CA PHE A 86 -9.09 -14.27 -5.88
C PHE A 86 -9.59 -12.86 -5.52
N CYS A 87 -8.67 -11.94 -5.22
CA CYS A 87 -8.97 -10.51 -5.21
C CYS A 87 -8.66 -9.99 -6.61
N ASP A 88 -9.70 -9.69 -7.39
CA ASP A 88 -9.51 -8.86 -8.57
C ASP A 88 -9.03 -7.47 -8.08
N GLY A 89 -8.24 -6.78 -8.90
CA GLY A 89 -7.70 -5.47 -8.54
C GLY A 89 -8.78 -4.52 -8.02
N PRO A 90 -8.40 -3.48 -7.28
CA PRO A 90 -9.37 -2.61 -6.65
C PRO A 90 -10.28 -1.98 -7.73
N LEU A 91 -11.59 -2.04 -7.54
CA LEU A 91 -12.57 -1.51 -8.49
C LEU A 91 -12.74 0.00 -8.25
N GLN A 92 -12.79 0.76 -9.34
CA GLN A 92 -13.07 2.20 -9.29
C GLN A 92 -14.56 2.45 -8.99
N GLY A 93 -14.83 3.48 -8.21
CA GLY A 93 -16.15 3.97 -7.83
C GLY A 93 -16.63 3.44 -6.50
N GLY A 94 -17.17 4.32 -5.65
CA GLY A 94 -18.04 3.95 -4.55
C GLY A 94 -19.50 4.41 -4.73
N ASP A 95 -20.16 4.75 -3.64
CA ASP A 95 -21.59 5.04 -3.64
C ASP A 95 -21.88 6.44 -4.24
N PRO A 96 -22.85 6.57 -5.17
CA PRO A 96 -23.24 7.86 -5.71
C PRO A 96 -23.62 8.91 -4.66
N SER A 97 -23.02 10.09 -4.77
CA SER A 97 -23.40 11.29 -4.01
C SER A 97 -24.63 11.98 -4.57
N HIS A 98 -24.99 11.71 -5.82
CA HIS A 98 -26.17 12.28 -6.46
C HIS A 98 -27.09 11.22 -7.06
N ALA A 99 -28.38 11.53 -7.19
CA ALA A 99 -29.40 10.63 -7.75
C ALA A 99 -29.12 10.20 -9.20
N GLU A 100 -28.35 11.02 -9.94
CA GLU A 100 -27.92 10.75 -11.31
C GLU A 100 -26.73 9.79 -11.42
N GLY A 101 -26.22 9.27 -10.30
CA GLY A 101 -25.05 8.41 -10.29
C GLY A 101 -23.71 9.15 -10.25
N LYS A 102 -23.71 10.48 -10.04
CA LYS A 102 -22.47 11.25 -9.83
C LYS A 102 -21.84 10.89 -8.49
N ILE A 103 -20.51 10.96 -8.46
CA ILE A 103 -19.70 10.74 -7.25
C ILE A 103 -18.86 11.99 -7.00
N ASP A 104 -18.91 12.46 -5.75
CA ASP A 104 -17.86 13.31 -5.20
C ASP A 104 -16.72 12.42 -4.74
N TYR A 105 -15.52 12.67 -5.22
CA TYR A 105 -14.39 11.78 -4.97
C TYR A 105 -13.56 12.29 -3.80
N THR A 106 -12.95 11.37 -3.04
CA THR A 106 -11.75 11.67 -2.25
C THR A 106 -10.64 10.72 -2.68
N PHE A 107 -9.59 11.31 -3.24
CA PHE A 107 -8.38 10.67 -3.71
C PHE A 107 -7.24 10.90 -2.71
N LEU A 108 -6.50 9.85 -2.41
CA LEU A 108 -5.42 9.82 -1.44
C LEU A 108 -4.13 9.41 -2.12
N SER A 109 -3.03 10.10 -1.84
CA SER A 109 -1.73 9.70 -2.38
C SER A 109 -1.37 8.30 -1.90
N ARG A 110 -1.19 7.36 -2.85
CA ARG A 110 -1.00 5.92 -2.56
C ARG A 110 0.15 5.56 -1.63
N ARG A 111 1.13 6.45 -1.45
CA ARG A 111 2.36 6.17 -0.67
C ARG A 111 2.26 6.54 0.80
N HIS A 112 1.24 7.31 1.19
CA HIS A 112 1.21 7.99 2.48
C HIS A 112 -0.03 7.70 3.32
N PHE A 113 -1.07 7.14 2.70
CA PHE A 113 -2.28 6.72 3.39
C PHE A 113 -2.38 5.19 3.34
N SER A 114 -2.87 4.59 4.42
CA SER A 114 -3.23 3.17 4.44
C SER A 114 -4.62 3.01 3.82
N PHE A 115 -4.83 1.91 3.11
CA PHE A 115 -6.16 1.54 2.64
C PHE A 115 -6.99 0.84 3.73
N ALA A 116 -6.34 0.16 4.68
CA ALA A 116 -7.01 -0.67 5.67
C ALA A 116 -7.82 0.13 6.71
N ASP A 117 -7.60 1.45 6.79
CA ASP A 117 -8.15 2.32 7.83
C ASP A 117 -8.88 3.54 7.22
N GLN A 118 -9.65 3.30 6.16
CA GLN A 118 -10.51 4.30 5.53
C GLN A 118 -11.96 4.05 5.93
N ASN A 119 -12.63 5.11 6.38
CA ASN A 119 -14.06 5.10 6.64
C ASN A 119 -14.69 6.18 5.77
N VAL A 120 -15.40 5.77 4.72
CA VAL A 120 -16.19 6.67 3.89
C VAL A 120 -17.65 6.53 4.23
N GLN A 121 -18.32 7.67 4.38
CA GLN A 121 -19.74 7.75 4.67
C GLN A 121 -20.39 8.76 3.73
N MET A 122 -21.48 8.33 3.12
CA MET A 122 -22.41 9.21 2.43
C MET A 122 -23.45 9.69 3.43
N VAL A 123 -23.41 10.97 3.75
CA VAL A 123 -24.37 11.59 4.67
C VAL A 123 -25.27 12.51 3.86
N ASP A 124 -26.54 12.14 3.75
CA ASP A 124 -27.55 13.09 3.28
C ASP A 124 -27.79 14.11 4.42
N ALA A 125 -27.44 15.36 4.19
CA ALA A 125 -27.65 16.42 5.19
C ALA A 125 -29.15 16.65 5.43
N GLY A 126 -30.02 16.26 4.50
CA GLY A 126 -31.44 16.60 4.50
C GLY A 126 -31.74 17.88 3.73
N GLN A 127 -32.95 18.42 3.92
CA GLN A 127 -33.39 19.67 3.29
C GLN A 127 -32.73 20.89 3.94
N CYS A 128 -32.45 21.91 3.12
CA CYS A 128 -31.70 23.14 3.41
C CYS A 128 -32.33 24.10 4.45
N ASP A 129 -33.11 23.60 5.40
CA ASP A 129 -34.02 24.44 6.16
C ASP A 129 -33.35 25.16 7.34
N ASP A 130 -32.18 24.71 7.84
CA ASP A 130 -31.41 25.38 8.89
C ASP A 130 -29.90 25.06 8.97
N HIS A 131 -29.33 24.33 8.00
CA HIS A 131 -27.93 23.95 7.96
C HIS A 131 -27.36 24.06 6.54
N ALA A 132 -26.02 24.02 6.41
CA ALA A 132 -25.38 23.97 5.11
C ALA A 132 -25.82 22.69 4.39
N CYS A 133 -26.48 22.86 3.25
CA CYS A 133 -26.89 21.77 2.39
C CYS A 133 -26.09 21.81 1.09
N SER A 134 -26.03 20.67 0.43
CA SER A 134 -25.46 20.51 -0.90
C SER A 134 -26.55 19.91 -1.78
N ASP A 135 -26.55 20.24 -3.06
CA ASP A 135 -27.37 19.57 -4.06
C ASP A 135 -26.89 18.13 -4.31
N HIS A 136 -25.71 17.77 -3.80
CA HIS A 136 -25.25 16.40 -3.60
C HIS A 136 -25.34 15.96 -2.14
N LYS A 137 -25.43 14.65 -1.87
CA LYS A 137 -25.18 14.08 -0.54
C LYS A 137 -23.77 14.47 -0.09
N MET A 138 -23.60 14.79 1.19
CA MET A 138 -22.27 15.10 1.72
C MET A 138 -21.41 13.84 1.72
N PHE A 139 -20.33 13.88 0.94
CA PHE A 139 -19.29 12.88 0.96
C PHE A 139 -18.34 13.17 2.13
N ARG A 140 -18.31 12.27 3.12
CA ARG A 140 -17.38 12.36 4.26
C ARG A 140 -16.41 11.19 4.20
N SER A 141 -15.12 11.51 4.12
CA SER A 141 -14.05 10.51 4.26
C SER A 141 -13.20 10.79 5.48
N GLU A 142 -12.97 9.74 6.27
CA GLU A 142 -11.99 9.71 7.34
C GLU A 142 -10.84 8.80 6.93
N VAL A 143 -9.62 9.36 6.96
CA VAL A 143 -8.42 8.70 6.48
C VAL A 143 -7.31 8.80 7.52
N SER A 144 -6.62 7.68 7.74
CA SER A 144 -5.52 7.62 8.69
C SER A 144 -4.18 7.80 7.98
N LEU A 145 -3.37 8.74 8.47
CA LEU A 145 -1.96 8.84 8.13
C LEU A 145 -1.19 7.81 8.95
N HIS A 146 -0.62 6.82 8.30
CA HIS A 146 0.26 5.89 8.99
C HIS A 146 1.68 6.41 8.90
N GLN A 147 2.26 6.73 10.06
CA GLN A 147 3.71 6.66 10.17
C GLN A 147 4.05 5.17 10.19
N SER A 148 4.26 4.60 9.00
CA SER A 148 4.41 3.16 8.79
C SER A 148 5.76 2.64 9.28
N VAL A 149 6.02 2.78 10.57
CA VAL A 149 7.12 2.16 11.29
C VAL A 149 6.48 1.33 12.39
N THR A 150 6.48 0.01 12.23
CA THR A 150 5.98 -0.88 13.28
C THR A 150 6.93 -0.88 14.48
N PRO A 151 6.44 -1.16 15.71
CA PRO A 151 7.33 -1.40 16.83
C PRO A 151 8.26 -2.58 16.50
N TYR A 152 9.48 -2.53 17.01
CA TYR A 152 10.40 -3.66 16.89
C TYR A 152 9.78 -4.91 17.52
N SER A 153 9.77 -6.02 16.78
CA SER A 153 9.29 -7.32 17.24
C SER A 153 10.11 -8.46 16.63
N THR A 154 9.82 -9.69 17.01
CA THR A 154 10.46 -10.86 16.39
C THR A 154 9.66 -11.35 15.19
N LEU A 155 10.34 -11.75 14.11
CA LEU A 155 9.71 -12.47 12.99
C LEU A 155 9.80 -13.97 13.27
N ARG A 156 8.69 -14.58 13.67
CA ARG A 156 8.65 -15.99 14.09
C ARG A 156 8.05 -16.86 13.00
N ASN A 157 8.77 -17.89 12.57
CA ASN A 157 8.24 -18.89 11.66
C ASN A 157 7.19 -19.76 12.37
N THR A 158 6.03 -19.97 11.74
CA THR A 158 4.96 -20.76 12.38
C THR A 158 5.26 -22.26 12.40
N ASN A 159 6.01 -22.78 11.43
CA ASN A 159 6.37 -24.19 11.38
C ASN A 159 7.36 -24.61 12.47
N SER A 160 8.35 -23.78 12.79
CA SER A 160 9.39 -24.10 13.77
C SER A 160 9.21 -23.42 15.13
N SER A 161 8.33 -22.42 15.23
CA SER A 161 8.23 -21.49 16.36
C SER A 161 9.56 -20.75 16.68
N LYS A 162 10.51 -20.73 15.74
CA LYS A 162 11.80 -20.04 15.84
C LYS A 162 11.76 -18.70 15.12
N CYS A 163 12.69 -17.82 15.48
CA CYS A 163 12.72 -16.45 14.97
C CYS A 163 13.89 -16.25 14.00
N ILE A 164 13.69 -15.38 13.01
CA ILE A 164 14.78 -14.89 12.16
C ILE A 164 15.75 -14.09 13.02
N THR A 165 17.04 -14.39 12.87
CA THR A 165 18.13 -13.65 13.49
C THR A 165 19.30 -13.51 12.53
N VAL A 166 20.05 -12.42 12.72
CA VAL A 166 21.35 -12.19 12.10
C VAL A 166 22.29 -11.77 13.21
N THR A 167 23.33 -12.55 13.48
CA THR A 167 24.31 -12.20 14.52
C THR A 167 25.20 -11.06 14.05
N GLY A 168 25.35 -10.03 14.89
CA GLY A 168 26.25 -8.90 14.63
C GLY A 168 25.74 -7.91 13.58
N THR A 169 26.67 -7.08 13.08
CA THR A 169 26.35 -5.89 12.28
C THR A 169 27.00 -5.88 10.91
N ALA A 170 27.67 -6.96 10.50
CA ALA A 170 28.32 -7.01 9.19
C ALA A 170 27.30 -6.95 8.04
N ASN A 171 27.71 -6.32 6.94
CA ASN A 171 26.97 -6.38 5.68
C ASN A 171 27.06 -7.80 5.11
N ASN A 172 25.99 -8.28 4.46
CA ASN A 172 25.87 -9.63 3.91
C ASN A 172 25.92 -10.76 4.96
N ALA A 173 25.80 -10.43 6.25
CA ALA A 173 25.65 -11.42 7.31
C ALA A 173 24.38 -12.24 7.07
N LYS A 174 24.51 -13.57 7.14
CA LYS A 174 23.46 -14.52 6.77
C LYS A 174 22.32 -14.54 7.79
N ALA A 175 21.08 -14.50 7.31
CA ALA A 175 19.90 -14.71 8.12
C ALA A 175 19.65 -16.20 8.33
N VAL A 176 19.42 -16.56 9.59
CA VAL A 176 19.10 -17.93 10.01
C VAL A 176 17.90 -17.90 10.94
N GLN A 177 17.26 -19.05 11.15
CA GLN A 177 16.33 -19.20 12.26
C GLN A 177 17.05 -19.68 13.52
N PHE A 178 16.61 -19.19 14.67
CA PHE A 178 17.10 -19.64 15.97
C PHE A 178 16.00 -19.54 17.02
N THR A 179 16.16 -20.21 18.15
CA THR A 179 15.28 -20.04 19.32
C THR A 179 15.08 -18.55 19.60
N CYS A 180 13.81 -18.12 19.65
CA CYS A 180 13.46 -16.71 19.77
C CYS A 180 14.05 -16.08 21.04
N ASN A 181 14.67 -14.92 20.88
CA ASN A 181 15.15 -14.09 21.99
C ASN A 181 14.68 -12.65 21.78
N ALA A 182 13.49 -12.33 22.28
CA ALA A 182 12.85 -11.02 22.07
C ALA A 182 13.54 -9.85 22.78
N THR A 183 14.48 -10.11 23.71
CA THR A 183 15.25 -9.05 24.38
C THR A 183 16.55 -8.73 23.63
N SER A 184 17.01 -9.63 22.76
CA SER A 184 18.20 -9.40 21.95
C SER A 184 17.86 -8.59 20.69
N PRO A 185 18.60 -7.50 20.40
CA PRO A 185 18.37 -6.71 19.19
C PRO A 185 18.72 -7.48 17.90
N ASP A 186 19.41 -8.62 18.01
CA ASP A 186 19.69 -9.49 16.86
C ASP A 186 18.44 -10.13 16.24
N TYR A 187 17.37 -10.22 17.04
CA TYR A 187 16.11 -10.87 16.71
C TYR A 187 14.98 -9.87 16.45
N ARG A 188 15.28 -8.57 16.57
CA ARG A 188 14.31 -7.49 16.62
C ARG A 188 14.30 -6.77 15.29
N TRP A 189 13.15 -6.80 14.65
CA TRP A 189 12.92 -6.25 13.33
C TRP A 189 11.75 -5.29 13.37
N ARG A 190 11.78 -4.27 12.53
CA ARG A 190 10.64 -3.40 12.28
C ARG A 190 10.38 -3.30 10.80
N PHE A 191 9.12 -3.18 10.46
CA PHE A 191 8.67 -2.97 9.10
C PHE A 191 8.57 -1.47 8.90
N GLU A 192 9.35 -0.98 7.94
CA GLU A 192 9.28 0.41 7.50
C GLU A 192 8.72 0.40 6.10
N HIS A 193 7.66 1.18 5.88
CA HIS A 193 7.10 1.29 4.55
C HIS A 193 8.13 1.84 3.56
N ALA A 194 8.30 1.11 2.47
CA ALA A 194 9.12 1.54 1.34
C ALA A 194 8.24 2.13 0.25
N TRP A 195 7.20 1.38 -0.12
CA TRP A 195 6.34 1.59 -1.28
C TRP A 195 5.06 0.77 -1.11
N TRP A 196 3.93 1.11 -1.73
CA TRP A 196 2.69 0.30 -1.84
C TRP A 196 2.60 -1.01 -1.02
N GLY A 197 2.40 -0.94 0.31
CA GLY A 197 2.28 -2.17 1.14
C GLY A 197 3.52 -3.08 1.15
N GLU A 198 4.61 -2.62 0.54
CA GLU A 198 5.97 -3.10 0.59
C GLU A 198 6.72 -2.42 1.73
N TYR A 199 7.55 -3.21 2.37
CA TYR A 199 8.31 -2.82 3.53
C TYR A 199 9.78 -3.16 3.31
N VAL A 200 10.65 -2.30 3.79
CA VAL A 200 11.97 -2.76 4.21
C VAL A 200 11.88 -3.25 5.64
N ILE A 201 12.55 -4.36 5.93
CA ILE A 201 12.52 -4.98 7.26
C ILE A 201 13.84 -4.63 7.96
N ARG A 202 13.83 -3.61 8.80
CA ARG A 202 15.04 -3.08 9.47
C ARG A 202 15.33 -3.80 10.77
N LYS A 203 16.60 -4.16 10.99
CA LYS A 203 17.07 -4.76 12.24
C LYS A 203 17.37 -3.70 13.31
N GLN A 204 17.08 -3.97 14.59
CA GLN A 204 17.23 -2.99 15.68
C GLN A 204 18.67 -2.52 15.91
N ASN A 205 19.65 -3.41 15.96
CA ASN A 205 21.07 -3.06 16.07
C ASN A 205 21.82 -3.08 14.73
N GLY A 206 21.12 -3.23 13.62
CA GLY A 206 21.72 -3.26 12.28
C GLY A 206 22.22 -1.89 11.81
N GLY A 207 21.94 -0.80 12.53
CA GLY A 207 22.17 0.57 12.03
C GLY A 207 21.27 0.85 10.84
N SER A 208 21.85 1.27 9.71
CA SER A 208 21.13 1.49 8.46
C SER A 208 20.88 0.20 7.66
N ARG A 209 20.70 -0.98 8.29
CA ARG A 209 20.62 -2.27 7.60
C ARG A 209 19.25 -2.96 7.66
N CYS A 210 18.91 -3.61 6.55
CA CYS A 210 17.63 -4.24 6.25
C CYS A 210 17.82 -5.71 5.89
N LEU A 211 16.77 -6.51 6.04
CA LEU A 211 16.70 -7.85 5.46
C LEU A 211 16.53 -7.73 3.94
N GLY A 212 17.38 -8.40 3.18
CA GLY A 212 17.29 -8.47 1.73
C GLY A 212 17.81 -9.79 1.19
N VAL A 213 17.71 -10.01 -0.11
CA VAL A 213 18.35 -11.13 -0.79
C VAL A 213 19.49 -10.59 -1.66
N PRO A 214 20.66 -11.26 -1.70
CA PRO A 214 21.83 -10.75 -2.42
C PRO A 214 21.77 -10.96 -3.94
N SER A 215 20.82 -11.75 -4.43
CA SER A 215 20.64 -12.01 -5.86
C SER A 215 19.22 -12.50 -6.18
N THR A 216 18.88 -12.56 -7.47
CA THR A 216 17.63 -13.14 -7.99
C THR A 216 17.65 -14.67 -8.07
N SER A 217 18.74 -15.32 -7.66
CA SER A 217 18.90 -16.77 -7.75
C SER A 217 17.91 -17.48 -6.84
N ALA A 218 17.31 -18.56 -7.35
CA ALA A 218 16.49 -19.44 -6.53
C ALA A 218 17.29 -19.93 -5.31
N ASN A 219 16.67 -19.94 -4.13
CA ASN A 219 17.30 -20.33 -2.86
C ASN A 219 18.38 -19.39 -2.35
N ALA A 220 18.52 -18.17 -2.87
CA ALA A 220 19.44 -17.21 -2.27
C ALA A 220 19.08 -17.01 -0.79
N GLN A 221 20.08 -17.13 0.08
CA GLN A 221 19.91 -16.91 1.51
C GLN A 221 19.72 -15.43 1.77
N ALA A 222 18.69 -15.08 2.53
CA ALA A 222 18.47 -13.74 3.00
C ALA A 222 19.65 -13.28 3.87
N VAL A 223 19.96 -12.00 3.77
CA VAL A 223 21.07 -11.35 4.46
C VAL A 223 20.63 -10.05 5.10
N GLN A 224 21.41 -9.60 6.07
CA GLN A 224 21.39 -8.20 6.45
C GLN A 224 22.25 -7.40 5.46
N ILE A 225 21.67 -6.41 4.79
CA ILE A 225 22.35 -5.50 3.86
C ILE A 225 22.06 -4.04 4.20
N THR A 226 22.93 -3.10 3.82
CA THR A 226 22.62 -1.66 3.90
C THR A 226 21.31 -1.35 3.19
N CYS A 227 20.37 -0.74 3.91
CA CYS A 227 19.04 -0.39 3.43
C CYS A 227 19.12 0.54 2.22
N ASN A 228 18.46 0.13 1.15
CA ASN A 228 18.15 0.95 -0.01
C ASN A 228 16.68 0.71 -0.37
N THR A 229 15.82 1.71 -0.17
CA THR A 229 14.38 1.60 -0.44
C THR A 229 14.04 1.53 -1.92
N ASP A 230 14.96 1.89 -2.82
CA ASP A 230 14.75 1.75 -4.26
C ASP A 230 15.09 0.33 -4.74
N ASP A 231 15.91 -0.40 -3.99
CA ASP A 231 16.32 -1.76 -4.31
C ASP A 231 15.18 -2.76 -4.06
N THR A 232 14.62 -3.30 -5.14
CA THR A 232 13.52 -4.29 -5.09
C THR A 232 13.91 -5.57 -4.36
N LEU A 233 15.20 -5.91 -4.25
CA LEU A 233 15.67 -7.09 -3.51
C LEU A 233 15.65 -6.92 -1.99
N GLN A 234 15.44 -5.70 -1.51
CA GLN A 234 15.31 -5.37 -0.07
C GLN A 234 13.87 -5.10 0.35
N ARG A 235 12.94 -5.07 -0.62
CA ARG A 235 11.53 -4.80 -0.40
C ARG A 235 10.73 -6.08 -0.29
N TRP A 236 9.82 -6.10 0.67
CA TRP A 236 9.01 -7.25 1.03
C TRP A 236 7.55 -6.83 1.14
N MET A 237 6.64 -7.58 0.54
CA MET A 237 5.20 -7.36 0.66
C MET A 237 4.55 -8.58 1.32
N PRO A 238 3.55 -8.40 2.19
CA PRO A 238 2.64 -9.47 2.57
C PRO A 238 2.00 -10.07 1.31
N ARG A 239 2.00 -11.39 1.19
CA ARG A 239 1.35 -12.06 0.06
C ARG A 239 -0.14 -12.16 0.34
N GLN A 240 -0.97 -11.66 -0.55
CA GLN A 240 -2.42 -11.90 -0.46
C GLN A 240 -2.80 -13.29 -1.03
N PRO A 241 -3.85 -13.95 -0.50
CA PRO A 241 -4.67 -13.55 0.66
C PRO A 241 -4.03 -13.90 2.02
N THR A 242 -2.95 -14.69 2.01
CA THR A 242 -2.29 -15.17 3.23
C THR A 242 -1.24 -14.17 3.70
N ALA A 243 -1.69 -13.09 4.36
CA ALA A 243 -0.82 -12.03 4.85
C ALA A 243 0.32 -12.54 5.76
N ASP A 244 0.28 -13.77 6.27
CA ASP A 244 1.37 -14.40 7.02
C ASP A 244 2.60 -14.79 6.18
N MET A 245 2.62 -14.58 4.86
CA MET A 245 3.79 -14.84 3.99
C MET A 245 4.44 -13.54 3.52
N MET A 246 5.77 -13.47 3.53
CA MET A 246 6.53 -12.32 2.99
C MET A 246 7.10 -12.65 1.61
N ARG A 247 6.62 -11.96 0.58
CA ARG A 247 7.12 -12.04 -0.81
C ARG A 247 8.14 -10.94 -1.06
N ASN A 248 9.30 -11.30 -1.57
CA ASN A 248 10.29 -10.35 -2.05
C ASN A 248 9.80 -9.70 -3.36
N VAL A 249 9.86 -8.38 -3.44
CA VAL A 249 9.35 -7.62 -4.59
C VAL A 249 10.18 -7.89 -5.84
N GLY A 250 11.51 -7.91 -5.71
CA GLY A 250 12.43 -8.08 -6.84
C GLY A 250 12.47 -9.48 -7.44
N THR A 251 12.18 -10.52 -6.66
CA THR A 251 12.25 -11.92 -7.13
C THR A 251 10.90 -12.61 -7.24
N ALA A 252 9.83 -12.00 -6.72
CA ALA A 252 8.51 -12.61 -6.55
C ALA A 252 8.50 -13.91 -5.72
N GLN A 253 9.59 -14.25 -5.04
CA GLN A 253 9.73 -15.44 -4.20
C GLN A 253 9.42 -15.12 -2.74
N CYS A 254 9.04 -16.13 -1.96
CA CYS A 254 8.67 -15.99 -0.56
C CYS A 254 9.82 -16.35 0.37
N LEU A 255 9.91 -15.61 1.47
CA LEU A 255 10.82 -15.88 2.57
C LEU A 255 10.46 -17.21 3.23
N ALA A 256 11.43 -18.12 3.29
CA ALA A 256 11.21 -19.50 3.72
C ALA A 256 12.37 -19.98 4.60
N VAL A 257 12.09 -20.92 5.49
CA VAL A 257 13.14 -21.68 6.18
C VAL A 257 12.81 -23.16 6.13
N ALA A 258 13.77 -23.96 5.63
CA ALA A 258 13.61 -25.39 5.56
C ALA A 258 13.93 -26.02 6.93
N GLY A 259 13.01 -26.84 7.44
CA GLY A 259 13.17 -27.57 8.69
C GLY A 259 13.03 -26.71 9.96
N THR A 260 13.34 -27.31 11.11
CA THR A 260 13.09 -26.73 12.44
C THR A 260 14.35 -26.56 13.29
N ALA A 261 15.52 -26.89 12.73
CA ALA A 261 16.79 -26.78 13.45
C ALA A 261 17.21 -25.31 13.65
N ASN A 262 17.94 -25.06 14.74
CA ASN A 262 18.70 -23.82 14.90
C ASN A 262 19.74 -23.69 13.79
N ASN A 263 20.02 -22.45 13.39
CA ASN A 263 20.94 -22.11 12.30
C ASN A 263 20.49 -22.57 10.91
N ALA A 264 19.25 -23.06 10.75
CA ALA A 264 18.72 -23.33 9.42
C ALA A 264 18.62 -22.02 8.63
N ALA A 265 19.09 -22.05 7.38
CA ALA A 265 19.16 -20.89 6.51
C ALA A 265 17.76 -20.39 6.13
N VAL A 266 17.58 -19.07 6.25
CA VAL A 266 16.38 -18.39 5.74
C VAL A 266 16.64 -18.00 4.28
N ASN A 267 15.92 -18.62 3.35
CA ASN A 267 16.14 -18.49 1.91
C ASN A 267 14.88 -17.98 1.21
N GLN A 268 15.01 -17.53 -0.03
CA GLN A 268 13.86 -17.36 -0.91
C GLN A 268 13.47 -18.65 -1.63
N LYS A 269 12.16 -18.89 -1.74
CA LYS A 269 11.57 -20.06 -2.42
C LYS A 269 10.35 -19.64 -3.22
N ALA A 270 9.98 -20.42 -4.23
CA ALA A 270 8.68 -20.25 -4.89
C ALA A 270 7.56 -20.21 -3.83
N CYS A 271 6.69 -19.21 -3.91
CA CYS A 271 5.60 -19.03 -2.96
C CYS A 271 4.60 -20.18 -3.06
N SER A 272 4.24 -20.78 -1.93
CA SER A 272 3.26 -21.84 -1.83
C SER A 272 2.35 -21.60 -0.62
N ALA A 273 1.04 -21.45 -0.86
CA ALA A 273 0.07 -21.20 0.21
C ALA A 273 -0.08 -22.37 1.20
N SER A 274 0.27 -23.59 0.78
CA SER A 274 0.26 -24.79 1.62
C SER A 274 1.53 -24.96 2.46
N SER A 275 2.56 -24.12 2.25
CA SER A 275 3.84 -24.26 2.94
C SER A 275 3.85 -23.52 4.28
N THR A 276 3.84 -24.26 5.39
CA THR A 276 4.02 -23.69 6.74
C THR A 276 5.43 -23.10 6.94
N GLN A 277 6.41 -23.55 6.15
CA GLN A 277 7.80 -23.04 6.16
C GLN A 277 7.91 -21.57 5.69
N GLN A 278 6.87 -21.05 5.04
CA GLN A 278 6.82 -19.70 4.49
C GLN A 278 5.92 -18.76 5.28
N ARG A 279 5.36 -19.23 6.40
CA ARG A 279 4.43 -18.48 7.24
C ARG A 279 5.14 -17.89 8.45
N TRP A 280 4.87 -16.63 8.72
CA TRP A 280 5.56 -15.78 9.69
C TRP A 280 4.55 -15.04 10.54
N VAL A 281 4.79 -15.01 11.85
CA VAL A 281 4.13 -14.11 12.78
C VAL A 281 5.01 -12.87 12.93
N TYR A 282 4.44 -11.72 12.66
CA TYR A 282 5.06 -10.40 12.70
C TYR A 282 3.99 -9.36 13.10
N PRO A 283 4.36 -8.11 13.42
CA PRO A 283 3.44 -7.13 13.99
C PRO A 283 2.48 -6.54 12.94
#